data_AF-A0A3S4TEF8-F1
#
_entry.id   AF-A0A3S4TEF8-F1
#
_cell.length_a   1.000
_cell.length_b   1.000
_cell.length_c   1.000
_cell.angle_alpha   90.00
_cell.angle_beta   90.00
_cell.angle_gamma   90.00
#
_symmetry.space_group_name_H-M   'P 1'
#
loop_
_entity.id
_entity.type
_entity.pdbx_description
1 polymer ?
#
loop_
_entity_poly.entity_id
_entity_poly.type
_entity_poly.pdbx_seq_one_letter_code
_entity_poly.pdbx_strand_id
1 'polypeptide(L)'
;MQERIYELEKAYKRYLKKLWLKRVLGLFVGIFALWGAFFFWEKWQEKKELFLKANAEKRALESKIDQAKITQEKQKINHQKLEREKELLREELELLQNPPQKFIISSNALNLANLKRSFYQNPSIEKALKLAELYLENKDYKKSIFWSLKANEMDASSKQSLLLFAKAKEALGEVVEAKRVFELYEAR
;
A
#
# COMPACT_ATOMS: atom_id res chain seq x y z
N MET A 1 9.16 115.70 30.78
CA MET A 1 9.84 114.47 31.25
C MET A 1 8.83 113.38 31.68
N GLN A 2 7.72 113.73 32.34
CA GLN A 2 6.69 112.79 32.81
C GLN A 2 5.88 112.10 31.69
N GLU A 3 5.54 112.80 30.59
CA GLU A 3 4.76 112.20 29.48
C GLU A 3 5.49 111.05 28.78
N ARG A 4 6.82 111.19 28.59
CA ARG A 4 7.66 110.16 27.96
C ARG A 4 7.76 108.88 28.82
N ILE A 5 7.71 109.03 30.15
CA ILE A 5 7.70 107.90 31.10
C ILE A 5 6.35 107.18 31.02
N TYR A 6 5.25 107.92 30.95
CA TYR A 6 3.91 107.34 30.83
C TYR A 6 3.71 106.55 29.53
N GLU A 7 4.23 107.05 28.40
CA GLU A 7 4.19 106.33 27.12
C GLU A 7 5.01 105.03 27.14
N LEU A 8 6.21 105.07 27.74
CA LEU A 8 7.06 103.89 27.94
C LEU A 8 6.37 102.85 28.82
N GLU A 9 5.72 103.27 29.91
CA GLU A 9 4.99 102.36 30.80
C GLU A 9 3.78 101.73 30.09
N LYS A 10 3.06 102.49 29.27
CA LYS A 10 1.93 101.99 28.46
C LYS A 10 2.39 101.03 27.36
N ALA A 11 3.56 101.24 26.77
CA ALA A 11 4.16 100.33 25.80
C ALA A 11 4.63 99.03 26.48
N TYR A 12 5.26 99.13 27.65
CA TYR A 12 5.71 97.99 28.44
C TYR A 12 4.55 97.11 28.92
N LYS A 13 3.47 97.72 29.45
CA LYS A 13 2.24 96.98 29.81
C LYS A 13 1.61 96.26 28.62
N ARG A 14 1.62 96.89 27.43
CA ARG A 14 1.15 96.24 26.18
C ARG A 14 2.04 95.07 25.77
N TYR A 15 3.36 95.19 25.90
CA TYR A 15 4.31 94.10 25.65
C TYR A 15 4.10 92.93 26.61
N LEU A 16 3.96 93.19 27.91
CA LEU A 16 3.68 92.15 28.91
C LEU A 16 2.38 91.41 28.60
N LYS A 17 1.30 92.14 28.27
CA LYS A 17 0.02 91.51 27.89
C LYS A 17 0.19 90.60 26.67
N LYS A 18 0.92 91.03 25.63
CA LYS A 18 1.18 90.20 24.44
C LYS A 18 2.01 88.96 24.78
N LEU A 19 3.03 89.09 25.63
CA LEU A 19 3.87 87.96 26.04
C LEU A 19 3.08 86.95 26.88
N TRP A 20 2.25 87.44 27.80
CA TRP A 20 1.37 86.61 28.60
C TRP A 20 0.32 85.90 27.73
N LEU A 21 -0.30 86.62 26.78
CA LEU A 21 -1.26 86.04 25.84
C LEU A 21 -0.64 84.91 25.01
N LYS A 22 0.61 85.08 24.54
CA LYS A 22 1.33 84.02 23.79
C LYS A 22 1.58 82.79 24.65
N ARG A 23 1.97 82.96 25.92
CA ARG A 23 2.19 81.84 26.85
C ARG A 23 0.88 81.09 27.15
N VAL A 24 -0.20 81.84 27.39
CA VAL A 24 -1.54 81.26 27.62
C VAL A 24 -2.02 80.51 26.38
N LEU A 25 -1.86 81.07 25.18
CA LEU A 25 -2.22 80.40 23.92
C LEU A 25 -1.42 79.11 23.72
N GLY A 26 -0.12 79.12 24.02
CA GLY A 26 0.73 77.93 23.97
C GLY A 26 0.28 76.82 24.92
N LEU A 27 -0.14 77.17 26.14
CA LEU A 27 -0.70 76.22 27.09
C LEU A 27 -2.02 75.61 26.58
N PHE A 28 -2.92 76.42 26.00
CA PHE A 28 -4.17 75.91 25.43
C PHE A 28 -3.93 74.94 24.26
N VAL A 29 -2.99 75.26 23.36
CA VAL A 29 -2.62 74.36 22.25
C VAL A 29 -2.03 73.04 22.78
N GLY A 30 -1.18 73.11 23.80
CA GLY A 30 -0.62 71.91 24.45
C GLY A 30 -1.70 71.03 25.09
N ILE A 31 -2.65 71.64 25.82
CA ILE A 31 -3.77 70.93 26.43
C ILE A 31 -4.65 70.28 25.35
N PHE A 32 -4.94 70.99 24.26
CA PHE A 32 -5.73 70.46 23.14
C PHE A 32 -5.05 69.27 22.46
N ALA A 33 -3.72 69.33 22.24
CA ALA A 33 -2.96 68.23 21.68
C ALA A 33 -2.95 66.99 22.60
N LEU A 34 -2.81 67.18 23.91
CA LEU A 34 -2.90 66.11 24.90
C LEU A 34 -4.30 65.47 24.92
N TRP A 35 -5.35 66.28 24.85
CA TRP A 35 -6.74 65.80 24.74
C TRP A 35 -6.98 65.00 23.46
N GLY A 36 -6.50 65.48 22.31
CA GLY A 36 -6.61 64.78 21.04
C GLY A 36 -5.86 63.44 21.05
N ALA A 37 -4.67 63.39 21.64
CA ALA A 37 -3.89 62.16 21.79
C ALA A 37 -4.60 61.15 22.71
N PHE A 38 -5.20 61.61 23.82
CA PHE A 38 -5.97 60.77 24.73
C PHE A 38 -7.20 60.17 24.02
N PHE A 39 -7.98 60.99 23.32
CA PHE A 39 -9.15 60.52 22.57
C PHE A 39 -8.77 59.52 21.47
N PHE A 40 -7.69 59.78 20.75
CA PHE A 40 -7.18 58.86 19.74
C PHE A 40 -6.71 57.54 20.37
N TRP A 41 -6.04 57.61 21.51
CA TRP A 41 -5.61 56.44 22.27
C TRP A 41 -6.80 55.59 22.73
N GLU A 42 -7.83 56.21 23.30
CA GLU A 42 -9.06 55.53 23.73
C GLU A 42 -9.74 54.81 22.57
N LYS A 43 -9.92 55.49 21.43
CA LYS A 43 -10.49 54.89 20.21
C LYS A 43 -9.63 53.76 19.65
N TRP A 44 -8.31 53.85 19.77
CA TRP A 44 -7.40 52.80 19.34
C TRP A 44 -7.47 51.57 20.26
N GLN A 45 -7.60 51.77 21.58
CA GLN A 45 -7.79 50.68 22.54
C GLN A 45 -9.11 49.94 22.31
N GLU A 46 -10.23 50.64 22.11
CA GLU A 46 -11.53 50.02 21.80
C GLU A 46 -11.45 49.10 20.57
N LYS A 47 -10.81 49.58 19.49
CA LYS A 47 -10.61 48.77 18.27
C LYS A 47 -9.75 47.54 18.51
N LYS A 48 -8.72 47.66 19.35
CA LYS A 48 -7.82 46.56 19.69
C LYS A 48 -8.55 45.48 20.48
N GLU A 49 -9.40 45.85 21.43
CA GLU A 49 -10.21 44.90 22.19
C GLU A 49 -11.22 44.17 21.30
N LEU A 50 -11.89 44.90 20.42
CA LEU A 50 -12.88 44.33 19.51
C LEU A 50 -12.22 43.35 18.53
N PHE A 51 -11.05 43.70 18.00
CA PHE A 51 -10.24 42.80 17.17
C PHE A 51 -9.79 41.55 17.94
N LEU A 52 -9.36 41.69 19.19
CA LEU A 52 -8.95 40.56 20.03
C LEU A 52 -10.12 39.61 20.29
N LYS A 53 -11.30 40.15 20.60
CA LYS A 53 -12.54 39.37 20.77
C LYS A 53 -12.92 38.63 19.50
N ALA A 54 -12.97 39.33 18.35
CA ALA A 54 -13.28 38.72 17.06
C ALA A 54 -12.30 37.59 16.69
N ASN A 55 -11.00 37.78 16.96
CA ASN A 55 -10.00 36.74 16.71
C ASN A 55 -10.13 35.55 17.66
N ALA A 56 -10.48 35.79 18.93
CA ALA A 56 -10.75 34.71 19.89
C ALA A 56 -11.99 33.89 19.49
N GLU A 57 -13.06 34.55 19.07
CA GLU A 57 -14.26 33.89 18.54
C GLU A 57 -13.95 33.08 17.28
N LYS A 58 -13.17 33.64 16.35
CA LYS A 58 -12.74 32.92 15.15
C LYS A 58 -11.98 31.64 15.51
N ARG A 59 -11.02 31.71 16.43
CA ARG A 59 -10.27 30.52 16.90
C ARG A 59 -11.16 29.50 17.61
N ALA A 60 -12.15 29.95 18.38
CA ALA A 60 -13.11 29.07 19.04
C ALA A 60 -14.05 28.37 18.03
N LEU A 61 -14.40 29.04 16.92
CA LEU A 61 -15.16 28.43 15.83
C LEU A 61 -14.30 27.44 15.05
N GLU A 62 -13.06 27.79 14.72
CA GLU A 62 -12.11 26.90 14.04
C GLU A 62 -11.89 25.62 14.85
N SER A 63 -11.66 25.73 16.17
CA SER A 63 -11.47 24.55 17.03
C SER A 63 -12.71 23.66 17.09
N LYS A 64 -13.93 24.23 17.10
CA LYS A 64 -15.18 23.48 17.00
C LYS A 64 -15.32 22.76 15.67
N ILE A 65 -14.96 23.42 14.56
CA ILE A 65 -14.98 22.82 13.22
C ILE A 65 -14.00 21.65 13.15
N ASP A 66 -12.79 21.81 13.69
CA ASP A 66 -11.78 20.76 13.69
C ASP A 66 -12.21 19.59 14.58
N GLN A 67 -12.78 19.86 15.76
CA GLN A 67 -13.39 18.82 16.60
C GLN A 67 -14.51 18.09 15.86
N ALA A 68 -15.40 18.82 15.17
CA ALA A 68 -16.46 18.22 14.38
C ALA A 68 -15.90 17.32 13.25
N LYS A 69 -14.89 17.77 12.51
CA LYS A 69 -14.20 16.95 11.50
C LYS A 69 -13.57 15.70 12.10
N ILE A 70 -12.85 15.83 13.21
CA ILE A 70 -12.25 14.68 13.92
C ILE A 70 -13.33 13.69 14.35
N THR A 71 -14.48 14.15 14.86
CA THR A 71 -15.58 13.25 15.24
C THR A 71 -16.18 12.54 14.04
N GLN A 72 -16.36 13.23 12.90
CA GLN A 72 -16.85 12.62 11.66
C GLN A 72 -15.87 11.58 11.11
N GLU A 73 -14.57 11.86 11.10
CA GLU A 73 -13.55 10.90 10.67
C GLU A 73 -13.49 9.68 11.59
N LYS A 74 -13.56 9.87 12.91
CA LYS A 74 -13.64 8.77 13.88
C LYS A 74 -14.88 7.90 13.63
N GLN A 75 -16.04 8.50 13.35
CA GLN A 75 -17.25 7.77 13.02
C GLN A 75 -17.07 6.94 11.73
N LYS A 76 -16.47 7.52 10.68
CA LYS A 76 -16.17 6.80 9.43
C LYS A 76 -15.22 5.61 9.66
N ILE A 77 -14.14 5.81 10.42
CA ILE A 77 -13.19 4.73 10.75
C ILE A 77 -13.88 3.64 11.56
N ASN A 78 -14.73 4.00 12.52
CA ASN A 78 -15.47 3.03 13.33
C ASN A 78 -16.43 2.21 12.46
N HIS A 79 -17.17 2.87 11.56
CA HIS A 79 -18.03 2.19 10.59
C HIS A 79 -17.24 1.22 9.70
N GLN A 80 -16.09 1.64 9.17
CA GLN A 80 -15.21 0.77 8.37
C GLN A 80 -14.65 -0.42 9.15
N LYS A 81 -14.40 -0.28 10.46
CA LYS A 81 -13.99 -1.40 11.30
C LYS A 81 -15.13 -2.39 11.51
N LEU A 82 -16.33 -1.88 11.78
CA LEU A 82 -17.53 -2.70 11.94
C LEU A 82 -17.87 -3.50 10.68
N GLU A 83 -17.78 -2.88 9.49
CA GLU A 83 -18.02 -3.60 8.23
C GLU A 83 -16.97 -4.69 7.98
N ARG A 84 -15.68 -4.42 8.24
CA ARG A 84 -14.64 -5.46 8.16
C ARG A 84 -14.87 -6.61 9.12
N GLU A 85 -15.30 -6.32 10.35
CA GLU A 85 -15.61 -7.36 11.34
C GLU A 85 -16.81 -8.21 10.91
N LYS A 86 -17.84 -7.59 10.32
CA LYS A 86 -18.97 -8.34 9.71
C LYS A 86 -18.54 -9.20 8.54
N GLU A 87 -17.65 -8.71 7.68
CA GLU A 87 -17.10 -9.47 6.56
C GLU A 87 -16.32 -10.70 7.05
N LEU A 88 -15.44 -10.52 8.05
CA LEU A 88 -14.70 -11.62 8.68
C LEU A 88 -15.64 -12.66 9.31
N LEU A 89 -16.67 -12.21 10.02
CA LEU A 89 -17.69 -13.11 10.58
C LEU A 89 -18.47 -13.86 9.50
N ARG A 90 -18.76 -13.22 8.36
CA ARG A 90 -19.41 -13.87 7.22
C ARG A 90 -18.50 -14.93 6.59
N GLU A 91 -17.23 -14.61 6.39
CA GLU A 91 -16.23 -15.55 5.85
C GLU A 91 -16.05 -16.75 6.80
N GLU A 92 -15.97 -16.49 8.12
CA GLU A 92 -15.91 -17.56 9.13
C GLU A 92 -17.17 -18.44 9.10
N LEU A 93 -18.35 -17.83 8.95
CA LEU A 93 -19.61 -18.56 8.83
C LEU A 93 -19.66 -19.41 7.55
N GLU A 94 -19.16 -18.90 6.43
CA GLU A 94 -19.06 -19.64 5.16
C GLU A 94 -18.11 -20.84 5.29
N LEU A 95 -16.96 -20.68 5.96
CA LEU A 95 -16.03 -21.76 6.25
C LEU A 95 -16.64 -22.85 7.15
N LEU A 96 -17.46 -22.45 8.13
CA LEU A 96 -18.19 -23.40 8.98
C LEU A 96 -19.27 -24.16 8.20
N GLN A 97 -19.96 -23.50 7.28
CA GLN A 97 -21.01 -24.12 6.46
C GLN A 97 -20.42 -25.00 5.34
N ASN A 98 -19.30 -24.59 4.74
CA ASN A 98 -18.64 -25.27 3.63
C ASN A 98 -17.16 -25.49 3.96
N PRO A 99 -16.83 -26.43 4.86
CA PRO A 99 -15.45 -26.69 5.23
C PRO A 99 -14.66 -27.11 3.99
N PRO A 100 -13.44 -26.56 3.78
CA PRO A 100 -12.62 -26.94 2.63
C PRO A 100 -12.34 -28.44 2.65
N GLN A 101 -12.62 -29.11 1.53
CA GLN A 101 -12.35 -30.54 1.40
C GLN A 101 -10.84 -30.79 1.49
N LYS A 102 -10.42 -31.48 2.55
CA LYS A 102 -9.02 -31.87 2.74
C LYS A 102 -8.68 -33.02 1.79
N PHE A 103 -8.03 -32.71 0.67
CA PHE A 103 -7.47 -33.73 -0.21
C PHE A 103 -6.26 -34.39 0.45
N ILE A 104 -6.41 -35.67 0.81
CA ILE A 104 -5.28 -36.50 1.25
C ILE A 104 -4.62 -37.05 0.00
N ILE A 105 -3.53 -36.43 -0.44
CA ILE A 105 -2.70 -36.97 -1.53
C ILE A 105 -1.80 -38.05 -0.91
N SER A 106 -2.20 -39.31 -1.05
CA SER A 106 -1.37 -40.46 -0.68
C SER A 106 -0.60 -40.96 -1.90
N SER A 107 0.74 -40.87 -1.87
CA SER A 107 1.58 -41.55 -2.85
C SER A 107 1.67 -43.04 -2.49
N ASN A 108 0.99 -43.90 -3.25
CA ASN A 108 1.20 -45.34 -3.14
C ASN A 108 2.55 -45.71 -3.76
N ALA A 109 3.32 -46.56 -3.08
CA ALA A 109 4.54 -47.13 -3.66
C ALA A 109 4.20 -47.83 -4.98
N LEU A 110 4.90 -47.46 -6.04
CA LEU A 110 4.61 -47.93 -7.39
C LEU A 110 4.90 -49.44 -7.48
N ASN A 111 3.85 -50.26 -7.53
CA ASN A 111 3.96 -51.71 -7.61
C ASN A 111 3.89 -52.17 -9.07
N LEU A 112 4.96 -52.80 -9.55
CA LEU A 112 5.09 -53.32 -10.91
C LEU A 112 3.93 -54.24 -11.33
N ALA A 113 3.44 -55.10 -10.42
CA ALA A 113 2.33 -55.99 -10.69
C ALA A 113 1.01 -55.22 -10.89
N ASN A 114 0.78 -54.19 -10.08
CA ASN A 114 -0.39 -53.32 -10.22
C ASN A 114 -0.32 -52.49 -11.49
N LEU A 115 0.86 -51.96 -11.83
CA LEU A 115 1.06 -51.23 -13.08
C LEU A 115 0.78 -52.13 -14.29
N LYS A 116 1.32 -53.35 -14.29
CA LYS A 116 1.05 -54.35 -15.34
C LYS A 116 -0.45 -54.67 -15.44
N ARG A 117 -1.13 -54.90 -14.31
CA ARG A 117 -2.58 -55.14 -14.29
C ARG A 117 -3.36 -53.95 -14.85
N SER A 118 -3.00 -52.74 -14.45
CA SER A 118 -3.64 -51.49 -14.89
C SER A 118 -3.42 -51.21 -16.38
N PHE A 119 -2.31 -51.69 -16.96
CA PHE A 119 -2.08 -51.62 -18.40
C PHE A 119 -3.07 -52.52 -19.14
N TYR A 120 -3.26 -53.77 -18.72
CA TYR A 120 -4.22 -54.65 -19.39
C TYR A 120 -5.68 -54.20 -19.23
N GLN A 121 -6.01 -53.49 -18.14
CA GLN A 121 -7.35 -52.92 -17.94
C GLN A 121 -7.60 -51.68 -18.79
N ASN A 122 -6.61 -50.78 -18.86
CA ASN A 122 -6.68 -49.56 -19.65
C ASN A 122 -5.30 -49.27 -20.26
N PRO A 123 -5.01 -49.79 -21.46
CA PRO A 123 -3.71 -49.64 -22.11
C PRO A 123 -3.38 -48.18 -22.38
N SER A 124 -2.20 -47.73 -21.96
CA SER A 124 -1.66 -46.43 -22.34
C SER A 124 -0.17 -46.52 -22.62
N ILE A 125 0.31 -45.67 -23.53
CA ILE A 125 1.73 -45.58 -23.86
C ILE A 125 2.59 -45.29 -22.63
N GLU A 126 2.14 -44.38 -21.76
CA GLU A 126 2.82 -44.00 -20.52
C GLU A 126 3.02 -45.20 -19.60
N LYS A 127 1.99 -46.05 -19.45
CA LYS A 127 2.09 -47.28 -18.66
C LYS A 127 3.05 -48.29 -19.29
N ALA A 128 3.05 -48.44 -20.62
CA ALA A 128 4.00 -49.31 -21.32
C ALA A 128 5.45 -48.83 -21.17
N LEU A 129 5.70 -47.53 -21.36
CA LEU A 129 7.01 -46.92 -21.14
C LEU A 129 7.47 -47.07 -19.69
N LYS A 130 6.57 -46.84 -18.72
CA LYS A 130 6.89 -47.00 -17.30
C LYS A 130 7.15 -48.45 -16.93
N LEU A 131 6.43 -49.41 -17.51
CA LEU A 131 6.74 -50.83 -17.37
C LEU A 131 8.12 -51.16 -17.93
N ALA A 132 8.45 -50.67 -19.13
CA ALA A 132 9.76 -50.89 -19.74
C ALA A 132 10.90 -50.34 -18.86
N GLU A 133 10.76 -49.11 -18.38
CA GLU A 133 11.71 -48.46 -17.46
C GLU A 133 11.92 -49.28 -16.18
N LEU A 134 10.84 -49.70 -15.52
CA LEU A 134 10.96 -50.47 -14.28
C LEU A 134 11.56 -51.86 -14.51
N TYR A 135 11.28 -52.51 -15.64
CA TYR A 135 11.93 -53.78 -15.97
C TYR A 135 13.42 -53.58 -16.30
N LEU A 136 13.79 -52.46 -16.92
CA LEU A 136 15.19 -52.08 -17.14
C LEU A 136 15.93 -51.89 -15.80
N GLU A 137 15.34 -51.12 -14.88
CA GLU A 137 15.88 -50.87 -13.53
C GLU A 137 16.03 -52.18 -12.72
N ASN A 138 15.05 -53.08 -12.85
CA ASN A 138 15.08 -54.41 -12.22
C ASN A 138 16.01 -55.42 -12.92
N LYS A 139 16.78 -54.98 -13.93
CA LYS A 139 17.70 -55.81 -14.74
C LYS A 139 17.01 -56.94 -15.52
N ASP A 140 15.69 -56.87 -15.68
CA ASP A 140 14.92 -57.80 -16.53
C ASP A 140 14.83 -57.23 -17.95
N TYR A 141 15.96 -57.21 -18.62
CA TYR A 141 16.13 -56.55 -19.91
C TYR A 141 15.23 -57.12 -21.00
N LYS A 142 14.94 -58.43 -20.97
CA LYS A 142 14.03 -59.07 -21.93
C LYS A 142 12.62 -58.51 -21.82
N LYS A 143 12.11 -58.30 -20.60
CA LYS A 143 10.80 -57.68 -20.40
C LYS A 143 10.84 -56.18 -20.71
N SER A 144 11.93 -55.49 -20.41
CA SER A 144 12.12 -54.09 -20.83
C SER A 144 11.98 -53.94 -22.35
N ILE A 145 12.63 -54.81 -23.12
CA ILE A 145 12.54 -54.86 -24.59
C ILE A 145 11.10 -55.10 -25.05
N PHE A 146 10.41 -56.07 -24.44
CA PHE A 146 9.02 -56.36 -24.80
C PHE A 146 8.12 -55.14 -24.59
N TRP A 147 8.22 -54.48 -23.45
CA TRP A 147 7.37 -53.34 -23.12
C TRP A 147 7.74 -52.07 -23.88
N SER A 148 9.03 -51.88 -24.23
CA SER A 148 9.46 -50.77 -25.07
C SER A 148 8.98 -50.94 -26.51
N LEU A 149 9.04 -52.15 -27.07
CA LEU A 149 8.40 -52.47 -28.34
C LEU A 149 6.88 -52.24 -28.27
N LYS A 150 6.23 -52.66 -27.19
CA LYS A 150 4.80 -52.44 -27.01
C LYS A 150 4.42 -50.96 -26.99
N ALA A 151 5.23 -50.12 -26.36
CA ALA A 151 5.04 -48.67 -26.38
C ALA A 151 5.23 -48.10 -27.80
N ASN A 152 6.23 -48.57 -28.54
CA ASN A 152 6.49 -48.17 -29.92
C ASN A 152 5.39 -48.64 -30.90
N GLU A 153 4.76 -49.79 -30.66
CA GLU A 153 3.58 -50.22 -31.41
C GLU A 153 2.37 -49.30 -31.20
N MET A 154 2.21 -48.76 -29.99
CA MET A 154 1.10 -47.85 -29.65
C MET A 154 1.33 -46.45 -30.22
N ASP A 155 2.56 -45.97 -30.16
CA ASP A 155 2.98 -44.72 -30.78
C ASP A 155 4.36 -44.91 -31.39
N ALA A 156 4.34 -45.03 -32.72
CA ALA A 156 5.55 -45.17 -33.48
C ALA A 156 6.49 -44.00 -33.23
N SER A 157 6.02 -42.76 -32.99
CA SER A 157 6.85 -41.55 -32.86
C SER A 157 7.60 -41.43 -31.54
N SER A 158 7.33 -42.31 -30.56
CA SER A 158 7.94 -42.24 -29.24
C SER A 158 9.46 -42.44 -29.30
N LYS A 159 10.22 -41.38 -29.03
CA LYS A 159 11.68 -41.47 -28.86
C LYS A 159 12.05 -42.28 -27.61
N GLN A 160 11.26 -42.16 -26.55
CA GLN A 160 11.51 -42.83 -25.28
C GLN A 160 11.39 -44.36 -25.38
N SER A 161 10.49 -44.87 -26.23
CA SER A 161 10.37 -46.31 -26.47
C SER A 161 11.65 -46.87 -27.12
N LEU A 162 12.19 -46.20 -28.14
CA LEU A 162 13.45 -46.57 -28.80
C LEU A 162 14.64 -46.49 -27.84
N LEU A 163 14.70 -45.45 -27.00
CA LEU A 163 15.75 -45.29 -26.02
C LEU A 163 15.79 -46.45 -25.01
N LEU A 164 14.63 -46.82 -24.46
CA LEU A 164 14.51 -47.93 -23.51
C LEU A 164 14.82 -49.28 -24.17
N PHE A 165 14.43 -49.46 -25.44
CA PHE A 165 14.79 -50.63 -26.23
C PHE A 165 16.31 -50.74 -26.42
N ALA A 166 16.96 -49.67 -26.88
CA ALA A 166 18.39 -49.65 -27.15
C ALA A 166 19.20 -49.89 -25.88
N LYS A 167 18.85 -49.22 -24.77
CA LYS A 167 19.50 -49.44 -23.46
C LYS A 167 19.37 -50.89 -22.98
N ALA A 168 18.20 -51.50 -23.15
CA ALA A 168 17.99 -52.89 -22.73
C ALA A 168 18.78 -53.88 -23.62
N LYS A 169 18.87 -53.63 -24.92
CA LYS A 169 19.68 -54.41 -25.88
C LYS A 169 21.17 -54.31 -25.60
N GLU A 170 21.65 -53.10 -25.32
CA GLU A 170 23.03 -52.85 -24.92
C GLU A 170 23.38 -53.59 -23.63
N ALA A 171 22.50 -53.53 -22.62
CA ALA A 171 22.69 -54.25 -21.35
C ALA A 171 22.67 -55.79 -21.49
N LEU A 172 22.08 -56.33 -22.56
CA LEU A 172 22.15 -57.75 -22.93
C LEU A 172 23.41 -58.13 -23.72
N GLY A 173 24.25 -57.16 -24.09
CA GLY A 173 25.43 -57.37 -24.93
C GLY A 173 25.14 -57.38 -26.43
N GLU A 174 23.92 -57.07 -26.86
CA GLU A 174 23.49 -57.01 -28.25
C GLU A 174 23.82 -55.64 -28.88
N VAL A 175 25.09 -55.23 -28.75
CA VAL A 175 25.58 -53.86 -29.02
C VAL A 175 25.32 -53.41 -30.46
N VAL A 176 25.41 -54.32 -31.44
CA VAL A 176 25.20 -54.00 -32.86
C VAL A 176 23.73 -53.62 -33.14
N GLU A 177 22.78 -54.25 -32.45
CA GLU A 177 21.36 -53.93 -32.59
C GLU A 177 21.02 -52.67 -31.81
N ALA A 178 21.56 -52.52 -30.59
CA ALA A 178 21.40 -51.31 -29.80
C ALA A 178 21.87 -50.06 -30.58
N LYS A 179 23.04 -50.13 -31.21
CA LYS A 179 23.61 -49.03 -32.01
C LYS A 179 22.69 -48.65 -33.19
N ARG A 180 22.17 -49.63 -33.92
CA ARG A 180 21.21 -49.38 -35.01
C ARG A 180 19.94 -48.67 -34.52
N VAL A 181 19.43 -49.05 -33.34
CA VAL A 181 18.26 -48.41 -32.75
C VAL A 181 18.58 -47.00 -32.22
N PHE A 182 19.78 -46.77 -31.69
CA PHE A 182 20.24 -45.44 -31.30
C PHE A 182 20.34 -44.50 -32.51
N GLU A 183 20.87 -44.96 -33.64
CA GLU A 183 20.92 -44.17 -34.88
C GLU A 183 19.50 -43.79 -35.34
N LEU A 184 18.53 -44.70 -35.22
CA LEU A 184 17.11 -44.40 -35.50
C LEU A 184 16.49 -43.42 -34.48
N TYR A 185 16.88 -43.50 -33.22
CA TYR A 185 16.45 -42.57 -32.16
C TYR A 185 16.94 -41.14 -32.42
N GLU A 186 18.20 -40.97 -32.84
CA GLU A 186 18.80 -39.66 -33.15
C GLU A 186 18.26 -39.06 -34.45
N ALA A 187 17.89 -39.89 -35.43
CA ALA A 187 17.36 -39.46 -36.72
C ALA A 187 15.90 -38.99 -36.69
N ARG A 188 15.19 -39.24 -35.59
CA ARG A 188 13.79 -38.87 -35.38
C ARG A 188 13.67 -37.53 -34.66
#